data_AF-A0A5C9E4U0-F1
#
_entry.id   AF-A0A5C9E4U0-F1
#
_cell.length_a   1.000
_cell.length_b   1.000
_cell.length_c   1.000
_cell.angle_alpha   90.00
_cell.angle_beta   90.00
_cell.angle_gamma   90.00
#
_symmetry.space_group_name_H-M   'P 1'
#
loop_
_entity.id
_entity.type
_entity.pdbx_description
1 polymer ?
#
loop_
_entity_poly.entity_id
_entity_poly.type
_entity_poly.pdbx_seq_one_letter_code
_entity_poly.pdbx_strand_id
1 'polypeptide(L)'
;MADKKKYNFKCLETECSNRVCCTRPEVNVTTGDLSRWTVANVLQHIMGALELKVPEGEGEVIRMVTARKPLESDSDKTACALYHEESNNCTIRYIRPISCRTFPLQYNGEKFFVSNKQCPGIGQGEVTKEALKEAKELAEEEYDERVETQLALPAIYGMIMAQMIKQSQEAMKNMSPEDLEKLEKMMQKQKDDEKEE
;
A
#
# COMPACT_ATOMS: atom_id res chain seq x y z
N MET A 1 -35.55 -18.62 8.58
CA MET A 1 -34.12 -18.57 8.95
C MET A 1 -33.36 -18.34 7.66
N ALA A 2 -32.79 -17.15 7.44
CA ALA A 2 -32.07 -16.89 6.20
C ALA A 2 -30.76 -17.69 6.24
N ASP A 3 -30.59 -18.63 5.32
CA ASP A 3 -29.36 -19.39 5.13
C ASP A 3 -28.19 -18.40 5.06
N LYS A 4 -27.30 -18.46 6.05
CA LYS A 4 -26.00 -17.79 5.99
C LYS A 4 -25.26 -18.41 4.80
N LYS A 5 -25.35 -17.77 3.63
CA LYS A 5 -24.62 -18.20 2.43
C LYS A 5 -23.14 -18.39 2.83
N LYS A 6 -22.65 -19.63 2.70
CA LYS A 6 -21.23 -19.95 2.92
C LYS A 6 -20.40 -19.07 1.98
N TYR A 7 -19.29 -18.54 2.48
CA TYR A 7 -18.32 -17.86 1.65
C TYR A 7 -17.83 -18.85 0.57
N ASN A 8 -18.03 -18.46 -0.68
CA ASN A 8 -17.56 -19.19 -1.85
C ASN A 8 -16.85 -18.19 -2.75
N PHE A 9 -15.61 -18.48 -3.12
CA PHE A 9 -14.77 -17.56 -3.87
C PHE A 9 -13.76 -18.32 -4.72
N LYS A 10 -13.68 -17.91 -5.98
CA LYS A 10 -12.62 -18.29 -6.91
C LYS A 10 -12.03 -17.04 -7.53
N CYS A 11 -10.73 -16.81 -7.39
CA CYS A 11 -10.06 -15.74 -8.10
C CYS A 11 -10.11 -16.04 -9.61
N LEU A 12 -10.71 -15.14 -10.39
CA LEU A 12 -10.83 -15.28 -11.85
C LEU A 12 -9.57 -14.85 -12.60
N GLU A 13 -8.54 -14.42 -11.88
CA GLU A 13 -7.27 -13.98 -12.46
C GLU A 13 -7.49 -13.00 -13.63
N THR A 14 -6.85 -13.24 -14.78
CA THR A 14 -6.92 -12.40 -16.00
C THR A 14 -8.31 -12.36 -16.65
N GLU A 15 -9.23 -13.25 -16.24
CA GLU A 15 -10.62 -13.27 -16.73
C GLU A 15 -11.54 -12.37 -15.89
N CYS A 16 -11.00 -11.65 -14.90
CA CYS A 16 -11.78 -10.77 -14.04
C CYS A 16 -12.25 -9.52 -14.80
N SER A 17 -13.57 -9.36 -14.93
CA SER A 17 -14.20 -8.31 -15.75
C SER A 17 -14.05 -6.88 -15.23
N ASN A 18 -13.92 -6.70 -13.91
CA ASN A 18 -13.90 -5.37 -13.29
C ASN A 18 -12.70 -5.09 -12.38
N ARG A 19 -11.81 -6.09 -12.19
CA ARG A 19 -10.57 -6.00 -11.38
C ARG A 19 -10.67 -5.14 -10.12
N VAL A 20 -11.75 -5.28 -9.35
CA VAL A 20 -11.96 -4.48 -8.12
C VAL A 20 -10.83 -4.62 -7.09
N CYS A 21 -10.03 -5.69 -7.14
CA CYS A 21 -8.84 -5.87 -6.31
C CYS A 21 -7.68 -4.93 -6.69
N CYS A 22 -7.57 -4.54 -7.96
CA CYS A 22 -6.51 -3.67 -8.49
C CYS A 22 -6.95 -2.20 -8.53
N THR A 23 -8.26 -1.94 -8.59
CA THR A 23 -8.83 -0.57 -8.64
C THR A 23 -9.29 -0.05 -7.28
N ARG A 24 -9.30 -0.87 -6.21
CA ARG A 24 -9.59 -0.43 -4.84
C ARG A 24 -8.69 0.74 -4.40
N PRO A 25 -9.14 1.66 -3.53
CA PRO A 25 -8.42 2.90 -3.22
C PRO A 25 -6.98 2.69 -2.77
N GLU A 26 -6.73 1.75 -1.86
CA GLU A 26 -5.40 1.49 -1.31
C GLU A 26 -5.16 -0.02 -1.17
N VAL A 27 -3.92 -0.43 -1.44
CA VAL A 27 -3.41 -1.77 -1.17
C VAL A 27 -2.42 -1.62 -0.03
N ASN A 28 -2.76 -2.15 1.14
CA ASN A 28 -1.85 -2.17 2.29
C ASN A 28 -0.65 -3.07 1.99
N VAL A 29 0.51 -2.62 2.41
CA VAL A 29 1.78 -3.34 2.37
C VAL A 29 2.29 -3.47 3.79
N THR A 30 2.71 -4.67 4.17
CA THR A 30 3.24 -4.97 5.50
C THR A 30 4.76 -5.03 5.50
N THR A 31 5.39 -4.98 6.68
CA THR A 31 6.81 -5.33 6.83
C THR A 31 7.08 -6.77 6.36
N GLY A 32 6.12 -7.69 6.59
CA GLY A 32 6.17 -9.05 6.06
C GLY A 32 6.22 -9.10 4.53
N ASP A 33 5.48 -8.22 3.84
CA ASP A 33 5.57 -8.10 2.39
C ASP A 33 6.97 -7.66 1.94
N LEU A 34 7.56 -6.67 2.62
CA LEU A 34 8.93 -6.25 2.34
C LEU A 34 9.91 -7.42 2.50
N SER A 35 9.82 -8.16 3.60
CA SER A 35 10.67 -9.34 3.84
C SER A 35 10.52 -10.39 2.74
N ARG A 36 9.28 -10.71 2.34
CA ARG A 36 9.01 -11.65 1.24
C ARG A 36 9.61 -11.15 -0.08
N TRP A 37 9.50 -9.86 -0.38
CA TRP A 37 10.05 -9.26 -1.59
C TRP A 37 11.57 -9.18 -1.60
N THR A 38 12.20 -8.98 -0.44
CA THR A 38 13.65 -9.06 -0.29
C THR A 38 14.13 -10.48 -0.56
N VAL A 39 13.51 -11.50 0.06
CA VAL A 39 13.88 -12.91 -0.16
C VAL A 39 13.70 -13.32 -1.62
N ALA A 40 12.65 -12.81 -2.28
CA ALA A 40 12.40 -13.05 -3.69
C ALA A 40 13.28 -12.21 -4.65
N ASN A 41 14.14 -11.33 -4.13
CA ASN A 41 14.98 -10.41 -4.90
C ASN A 41 14.21 -9.50 -5.88
N VAL A 42 13.00 -9.08 -5.51
CA VAL A 42 12.16 -8.20 -6.35
C VAL A 42 11.98 -6.80 -5.76
N LEU A 43 12.34 -6.58 -4.49
CA LEU A 43 12.04 -5.35 -3.77
C LEU A 43 12.53 -4.09 -4.51
N GLN A 44 13.75 -4.13 -5.06
CA GLN A 44 14.33 -2.99 -5.78
C GLN A 44 13.53 -2.61 -7.03
N HIS A 45 12.91 -3.57 -7.71
CA HIS A 45 12.12 -3.34 -8.91
C HIS A 45 10.73 -2.74 -8.61
N ILE A 46 10.22 -2.91 -7.39
CA ILE A 46 8.89 -2.45 -6.98
C ILE A 46 8.93 -1.28 -6.02
N MET A 47 10.10 -0.86 -5.55
CA MET A 47 10.25 0.21 -4.56
C MET A 47 9.57 1.51 -5.00
N GLY A 48 9.70 1.89 -6.28
CA GLY A 48 9.07 3.08 -6.84
C GLY A 48 7.54 3.00 -6.95
N ALA A 49 6.95 1.83 -6.68
CA ALA A 49 5.51 1.63 -6.62
C ALA A 49 4.97 1.56 -5.18
N LEU A 50 5.80 1.91 -4.17
CA LEU A 50 5.43 1.95 -2.76
C LEU A 50 5.40 3.39 -2.25
N GLU A 51 4.45 3.66 -1.36
CA GLU A 51 4.27 4.96 -0.72
C GLU A 51 4.10 4.78 0.78
N LEU A 52 4.66 5.73 1.53
CA LEU A 52 4.37 5.89 2.95
C LEU A 52 3.34 7.02 3.10
N LYS A 53 2.11 6.66 3.51
CA LYS A 53 1.09 7.64 3.86
C LYS A 53 1.26 8.04 5.32
N VAL A 54 1.69 9.28 5.50
CA VAL A 54 1.79 9.94 6.80
C VAL A 54 0.43 10.57 7.11
N PRO A 55 -0.10 10.43 8.33
CA PRO A 55 -1.39 10.99 8.71
C PRO A 55 -1.37 12.52 8.65
N GLU A 56 -2.44 13.12 8.12
CA GLU A 56 -2.65 14.57 8.09
C GLU A 56 -3.55 15.06 9.23
N GLY A 57 -4.34 14.16 9.83
CA GLY A 57 -5.31 14.45 10.89
C GLY A 57 -5.17 13.57 12.13
N GLU A 58 -5.87 13.95 13.20
CA GLU A 58 -5.91 13.19 14.45
C GLU A 58 -6.59 11.83 14.27
N GLY A 59 -5.97 10.77 14.80
CA GLY A 59 -6.52 9.40 14.78
C GLY A 59 -6.12 8.56 13.56
N GLU A 60 -5.41 9.12 12.59
CA GLU A 60 -4.84 8.36 11.48
C GLU A 60 -3.46 7.78 11.85
N VAL A 61 -3.15 6.61 11.29
CA VAL A 61 -1.86 5.93 11.48
C VAL A 61 -1.03 5.99 10.21
N ILE A 62 0.29 5.98 10.37
CA ILE A 62 1.20 5.82 9.24
C ILE A 62 0.93 4.47 8.58
N ARG A 63 0.79 4.46 7.25
CA ARG A 63 0.55 3.24 6.47
C ARG A 63 1.53 3.15 5.31
N MET A 64 1.98 1.94 5.04
CA MET A 64 2.69 1.64 3.80
C MET A 64 1.70 1.05 2.81
N VAL A 65 1.64 1.64 1.62
CA VAL A 65 0.68 1.27 0.58
C VAL A 65 1.35 1.21 -0.78
N THR A 66 0.69 0.60 -1.76
CA THR A 66 1.14 0.76 -3.15
C THR A 66 0.70 2.12 -3.69
N ALA A 67 1.57 2.76 -4.47
CA ALA A 67 1.25 3.93 -5.25
C ALA A 67 0.05 3.70 -6.19
N ARG A 68 -0.56 4.81 -6.61
CA ARG A 68 -1.70 4.83 -7.53
C ARG A 68 -1.29 5.49 -8.84
N LYS A 69 -1.78 4.96 -9.95
CA LYS A 69 -1.64 5.56 -11.28
C LYS A 69 -3.01 5.68 -11.96
N PRO A 70 -3.22 6.69 -12.83
CA PRO A 70 -4.40 6.72 -13.69
C PRO A 70 -4.51 5.45 -14.55
N LEU A 71 -5.73 5.05 -14.89
CA LEU A 71 -5.94 4.01 -15.90
C LEU A 71 -5.72 4.59 -17.30
N GLU A 72 -5.25 3.74 -18.22
CA GLU A 72 -5.04 4.10 -19.63
C GLU A 72 -6.36 4.29 -20.36
N SER A 73 -7.39 3.49 -20.01
CA SER A 73 -8.74 3.63 -20.57
C SER A 73 -9.57 4.78 -19.98
N ASP A 74 -9.24 5.26 -18.79
CA ASP A 74 -10.01 6.27 -18.06
C ASP A 74 -9.13 7.01 -17.05
N SER A 75 -8.66 8.21 -17.43
CA SER A 75 -7.75 9.02 -16.63
C SER A 75 -8.37 9.52 -15.31
N ASP A 76 -9.70 9.56 -15.20
CA ASP A 76 -10.39 9.98 -13.98
C ASP A 76 -10.44 8.85 -12.94
N LYS A 77 -10.09 7.63 -13.34
CA LYS A 77 -9.96 6.48 -12.46
C LYS A 77 -8.50 6.14 -12.24
N THR A 78 -8.23 5.60 -11.06
CA THR A 78 -6.90 5.12 -10.71
C THR A 78 -6.88 3.62 -10.47
N ALA A 79 -5.70 3.04 -10.55
CA ALA A 79 -5.40 1.66 -10.18
C ALA A 79 -4.08 1.59 -9.41
N CYS A 80 -3.83 0.44 -8.78
CA CYS A 80 -2.54 0.11 -8.19
C CYS A 80 -1.43 0.28 -9.24
N ALA A 81 -0.30 0.88 -8.86
CA ALA A 81 0.84 1.08 -9.78
C ALA A 81 1.38 -0.23 -10.39
N LEU A 82 1.17 -1.36 -9.69
CA LEU A 82 1.56 -2.70 -10.12
C LEU A 82 0.51 -3.41 -11.00
N TYR A 83 -0.58 -2.74 -11.35
CA TYR A 83 -1.57 -3.23 -12.32
C TYR A 83 -1.13 -2.91 -13.75
N HIS A 84 -1.21 -3.91 -14.62
CA HIS A 84 -0.92 -3.81 -16.04
C HIS A 84 -2.22 -4.04 -16.82
N GLU A 85 -2.74 -2.95 -17.42
CA GLU A 85 -4.09 -2.87 -17.96
C GLU A 85 -4.27 -3.73 -19.21
N GLU A 86 -3.34 -3.64 -20.18
CA GLU A 86 -3.40 -4.42 -21.43
C GLU A 86 -3.50 -5.93 -21.17
N SER A 87 -2.69 -6.43 -20.24
CA SER A 87 -2.67 -7.85 -19.86
C SER A 87 -3.75 -8.21 -18.84
N ASN A 88 -4.50 -7.22 -18.37
CA ASN A 88 -5.42 -7.32 -17.25
C ASN A 88 -4.79 -8.10 -16.08
N ASN A 89 -3.59 -7.74 -15.59
CA ASN A 89 -2.86 -8.55 -14.58
C ASN A 89 -2.02 -7.70 -13.61
N CYS A 90 -1.57 -8.31 -12.51
CA CYS A 90 -0.61 -7.71 -11.60
C CYS A 90 0.82 -8.14 -12.00
N THR A 91 1.74 -7.18 -12.10
CA THR A 91 3.14 -7.42 -12.47
C THR A 91 3.87 -8.33 -11.47
N ILE A 92 3.41 -8.39 -10.23
CA ILE A 92 3.97 -9.24 -9.16
C ILE A 92 2.97 -10.29 -8.65
N ARG A 93 2.11 -10.84 -9.52
CA ARG A 93 0.97 -11.71 -9.15
C ARG A 93 1.26 -12.77 -8.09
N TYR A 94 2.34 -13.52 -8.21
CA TYR A 94 2.65 -14.65 -7.31
C TYR A 94 3.25 -14.24 -5.96
N ILE A 95 3.78 -13.02 -5.90
CA ILE A 95 4.41 -12.45 -4.70
C ILE A 95 3.69 -11.16 -4.25
N ARG A 96 2.45 -10.94 -4.70
CA ARG A 96 1.64 -9.76 -4.36
C ARG A 96 1.50 -9.57 -2.84
N PRO A 97 1.19 -8.34 -2.37
CA PRO A 97 0.97 -8.08 -0.95
C PRO A 97 -0.01 -9.06 -0.32
N ILE A 98 0.17 -9.41 0.95
CA ILE A 98 -0.74 -10.33 1.66
C ILE A 98 -2.18 -9.81 1.65
N SER A 99 -2.38 -8.48 1.73
CA SER A 99 -3.69 -7.82 1.57
C SER A 99 -4.36 -8.04 0.20
N CYS A 100 -3.59 -8.38 -0.83
CA CYS A 100 -4.08 -8.78 -2.16
C CYS A 100 -4.32 -10.29 -2.27
N ARG A 101 -3.72 -11.10 -1.38
CA ARG A 101 -3.91 -12.56 -1.35
C ARG A 101 -5.19 -12.93 -0.60
N THR A 102 -5.56 -12.16 0.41
CA THR A 102 -6.77 -12.35 1.21
C THR A 102 -8.03 -11.82 0.54
N PHE A 103 -7.91 -10.81 -0.34
CA PHE A 103 -9.06 -10.19 -0.97
C PHE A 103 -9.96 -11.19 -1.74
N PRO A 104 -11.30 -11.14 -1.55
CA PRO A 104 -12.07 -10.13 -0.81
C PRO A 104 -12.37 -10.50 0.66
N LEU A 105 -11.85 -11.61 1.18
CA LEU A 105 -12.04 -12.01 2.57
C LEU A 105 -11.07 -11.23 3.47
N GLN A 106 -11.57 -10.69 4.56
CA GLN A 106 -10.76 -9.98 5.55
C GLN A 106 -11.16 -10.38 6.97
N TYR A 107 -10.24 -10.17 7.90
CA TYR A 107 -10.44 -10.33 9.33
C TYR A 107 -10.19 -9.00 10.03
N ASN A 108 -11.01 -8.64 11.01
CA ASN A 108 -10.88 -7.38 11.74
C ASN A 108 -10.38 -7.55 13.18
N GLY A 109 -9.90 -8.73 13.57
CA GLY A 109 -9.55 -9.06 14.95
C GLY A 109 -10.68 -9.74 15.73
N GLU A 110 -11.89 -9.82 15.16
CA GLU A 110 -13.04 -10.45 15.81
C GLU A 110 -13.79 -11.41 14.88
N LYS A 111 -14.02 -10.99 13.63
CA LYS A 111 -14.83 -11.73 12.65
C LYS A 111 -14.30 -11.59 11.24
N PHE A 112 -14.62 -12.61 10.44
CA PHE A 112 -14.40 -12.59 9.00
C PHE A 112 -15.52 -11.85 8.28
N PHE A 113 -15.16 -11.07 7.26
CA PHE A 113 -16.11 -10.33 6.44
C PHE A 113 -15.61 -10.21 4.99
N VAL A 114 -16.54 -9.93 4.07
CA VAL A 114 -16.23 -9.68 2.66
C VAL A 114 -16.10 -8.17 2.45
N SER A 115 -14.90 -7.70 2.16
CA SER A 115 -14.58 -6.27 2.04
C SER A 115 -15.12 -5.64 0.77
N ASN A 116 -15.30 -6.43 -0.30
CA ASN A 116 -15.88 -5.95 -1.55
C ASN A 116 -16.79 -7.02 -2.17
N LYS A 117 -18.11 -6.77 -2.14
CA LYS A 117 -19.13 -7.68 -2.67
C LYS A 117 -19.26 -7.65 -4.20
N GLN A 118 -18.62 -6.70 -4.87
CA GLN A 118 -18.63 -6.57 -6.33
C GLN A 118 -17.52 -7.40 -7.01
N CYS A 119 -16.73 -8.14 -6.23
CA CYS A 119 -15.73 -9.04 -6.80
C CYS A 119 -16.43 -10.19 -7.56
N PRO A 120 -16.19 -10.35 -8.88
CA PRO A 120 -16.91 -11.31 -9.71
C PRO A 120 -16.57 -12.77 -9.37
N GLY A 121 -15.47 -12.99 -8.64
CA GLY A 121 -15.12 -14.30 -8.10
C GLY A 121 -16.00 -14.77 -6.93
N ILE A 122 -16.81 -13.88 -6.34
CA ILE A 122 -17.70 -14.24 -5.24
C ILE A 122 -18.85 -15.10 -5.77
N GLY A 123 -19.11 -16.21 -5.09
CA GLY A 123 -20.11 -17.19 -5.49
C GLY A 123 -19.66 -18.10 -6.62
N GLN A 124 -18.43 -17.94 -7.11
CA GLN A 124 -17.85 -18.77 -8.16
C GLN A 124 -16.96 -19.88 -7.59
N GLY A 125 -16.93 -21.02 -8.28
CA GLY A 125 -16.13 -22.18 -7.91
C GLY A 125 -16.73 -23.01 -6.79
N GLU A 126 -15.97 -24.02 -6.36
CA GLU A 126 -16.28 -24.83 -5.19
C GLU A 126 -15.19 -24.54 -4.14
N VAL A 127 -15.60 -24.11 -2.95
CA VAL A 127 -14.68 -23.92 -1.83
C VAL A 127 -14.77 -25.13 -0.91
N THR A 128 -13.70 -25.91 -0.89
CA THR A 128 -13.52 -27.02 0.05
C THR A 128 -13.36 -26.47 1.48
N LYS A 129 -13.51 -27.34 2.48
CA LYS A 129 -13.32 -26.94 3.89
C LYS A 129 -11.88 -26.49 4.13
N GLU A 130 -10.94 -27.15 3.46
CA GLU A 130 -9.51 -26.90 3.51
C GLU A 130 -9.19 -25.53 2.90
N ALA A 131 -9.70 -25.23 1.70
CA ALA A 131 -9.52 -23.93 1.06
C ALA A 131 -10.14 -22.78 1.88
N LEU A 132 -11.29 -23.02 2.51
CA LEU A 132 -11.90 -22.03 3.42
C LEU A 132 -11.05 -21.80 4.67
N LYS A 133 -10.43 -22.87 5.21
CA LYS A 133 -9.55 -22.80 6.36
C LYS A 133 -8.29 -21.98 6.02
N GLU A 134 -7.63 -22.32 4.92
CA GLU A 134 -6.44 -21.59 4.44
C GLU A 134 -6.75 -20.11 4.18
N ALA A 135 -7.89 -19.80 3.57
CA ALA A 135 -8.30 -18.41 3.33
C ALA A 135 -8.52 -17.62 4.63
N LYS A 136 -9.01 -18.28 5.70
CA LYS A 136 -9.20 -17.66 7.01
C LYS A 136 -7.87 -17.46 7.72
N GLU A 137 -7.01 -18.47 7.74
CA GLU A 137 -5.67 -18.39 8.33
C GLU A 137 -4.87 -17.26 7.68
N LEU A 138 -4.92 -17.14 6.35
CA LEU A 138 -4.27 -16.06 5.64
C LEU A 138 -4.86 -14.67 5.94
N ALA A 139 -6.17 -14.59 6.20
CA ALA A 139 -6.82 -13.33 6.57
C ALA A 139 -6.49 -12.91 8.02
N GLU A 140 -6.31 -13.87 8.92
CA GLU A 140 -5.78 -13.64 10.27
C GLU A 140 -4.31 -13.19 10.20
N GLU A 141 -3.47 -13.87 9.41
CA GLU A 141 -2.07 -13.48 9.18
C GLU A 141 -1.95 -12.07 8.61
N GLU A 142 -2.79 -11.69 7.63
CA GLU A 142 -2.83 -10.31 7.13
C GLU A 142 -3.18 -9.29 8.21
N TYR A 143 -4.13 -9.61 9.09
CA TYR A 143 -4.51 -8.73 10.18
C TYR A 143 -3.34 -8.53 11.15
N ASP A 144 -2.70 -9.62 11.56
CA ASP A 144 -1.57 -9.60 12.50
C ASP A 144 -0.40 -8.81 11.92
N GLU A 145 0.03 -9.12 10.68
CA GLU A 145 1.11 -8.39 10.01
C GLU A 145 0.80 -6.91 9.83
N ARG A 146 -0.47 -6.58 9.53
CA ARG A 146 -0.89 -5.19 9.38
C ARG A 146 -0.84 -4.44 10.70
N VAL A 147 -1.28 -5.05 11.80
CA VAL A 147 -1.21 -4.47 13.14
C VAL A 147 0.25 -4.28 13.56
N GLU A 148 1.10 -5.30 13.40
CA GLU A 148 2.53 -5.20 13.69
C GLU A 148 3.21 -4.07 12.89
N THR A 149 2.91 -3.98 11.60
CA THR A 149 3.42 -2.91 10.73
C THR A 149 2.96 -1.54 11.23
N GLN A 150 1.68 -1.37 11.53
CA GLN A 150 1.13 -0.10 12.01
C GLN A 150 1.72 0.34 13.34
N LEU A 151 2.02 -0.60 14.24
CA LEU A 151 2.68 -0.31 15.53
C LEU A 151 4.16 0.07 15.36
N ALA A 152 4.86 -0.54 14.39
CA ALA A 152 6.28 -0.30 14.18
C ALA A 152 6.58 0.97 13.35
N LEU A 153 5.72 1.30 12.38
CA LEU A 153 5.96 2.38 11.42
C LEU A 153 6.25 3.76 12.03
N PRO A 154 5.56 4.22 13.10
CA PRO A 154 5.86 5.50 13.73
C PRO A 154 7.30 5.61 14.25
N ALA A 155 7.81 4.56 14.89
CA ALA A 155 9.18 4.53 15.39
C ALA A 155 10.19 4.52 14.22
N ILE A 156 9.93 3.71 13.19
CA ILE A 156 10.77 3.65 11.99
C ILE A 156 10.82 5.02 11.29
N TYR A 157 9.67 5.63 11.06
CA TYR A 157 9.57 6.95 10.45
C TYR A 157 10.28 8.03 11.28
N GLY A 158 10.10 8.01 12.61
CA GLY A 158 10.80 8.91 13.51
C GLY A 158 12.32 8.79 13.44
N MET A 159 12.85 7.58 13.33
CA MET A 159 14.29 7.35 13.14
C MET A 159 14.80 7.91 11.79
N ILE A 160 14.04 7.70 10.71
CA ILE A 160 14.37 8.24 9.38
C ILE A 160 14.40 9.77 9.42
N MET A 161 13.37 10.40 9.99
CA MET A 161 13.29 11.86 10.11
C MET A 161 14.40 12.43 10.98
N ALA A 162 14.72 11.79 12.12
CA ALA A 162 15.83 12.20 12.97
C ALA A 162 17.17 12.17 12.22
N GLN A 163 17.40 11.13 11.41
CA GLN A 163 18.61 11.01 10.59
C GLN A 163 18.65 12.07 9.48
N MET A 164 17.53 12.35 8.82
CA MET A 164 17.44 13.42 7.80
C MET A 164 17.74 14.80 8.41
N ILE A 165 17.21 15.11 9.58
CA ILE A 165 17.50 16.35 10.31
C ILE A 165 18.99 16.44 10.65
N LYS A 166 19.58 15.35 11.14
CA LYS A 166 21.01 15.30 11.46
C LYS A 166 21.87 15.55 10.22
N GLN A 167 21.57 14.90 9.10
CA GLN A 167 22.28 15.10 7.83
C GLN A 167 22.12 16.54 7.31
N SER A 168 20.92 17.12 7.43
CA SER A 168 20.68 18.51 7.06
C SER A 168 21.50 19.49 7.92
N GLN A 169 21.58 19.26 9.23
CA GLN A 169 22.39 20.08 10.15
C GLN A 169 23.88 19.96 9.87
N GLU A 170 24.37 18.75 9.57
CA GLU A 170 25.78 18.52 9.20
C GLU A 170 26.11 19.19 7.86
N ALA A 171 25.22 19.10 6.87
CA ALA A 171 25.37 19.79 5.60
C ALA A 171 25.44 21.30 5.79
N MET A 172 24.53 21.91 6.57
CA MET A 172 24.56 23.35 6.86
C MET A 172 25.83 23.80 7.59
N LYS A 173 26.35 22.99 8.52
CA LYS A 173 27.60 23.30 9.25
C LYS A 173 28.84 23.23 8.36
N ASN A 174 28.81 22.38 7.33
CA ASN A 174 29.93 22.17 6.41
C ASN A 174 29.83 23.04 5.14
N MET A 175 28.78 23.87 5.01
CA MET A 175 28.68 24.84 3.94
C MET A 175 29.67 25.99 4.14
N SER A 176 30.27 26.45 3.04
CA SER A 176 31.10 27.65 3.06
C SER A 176 30.23 28.88 3.37
N PRO A 177 30.81 29.95 3.95
CA PRO A 177 30.08 31.19 4.19
C PRO A 177 29.44 31.77 2.92
N GLU A 178 30.08 31.61 1.76
CA GLU A 178 29.56 32.07 0.47
C GLU A 178 28.31 31.28 0.02
N ASP A 179 28.29 29.97 0.28
CA ASP A 179 27.16 29.12 -0.09
C ASP A 179 25.97 29.34 0.86
N LEU A 180 26.23 29.60 2.15
CA LEU A 180 25.23 30.01 3.13
C LEU A 180 24.55 31.32 2.72
N GLU A 181 25.34 32.33 2.33
CA GLU A 181 24.80 33.64 1.91
C GLU A 181 23.97 33.53 0.62
N LYS A 182 24.36 32.66 -0.32
CA LYS A 182 23.55 32.38 -1.52
C LYS A 182 22.23 31.69 -1.16
N LEU A 183 22.25 30.75 -0.22
CA LEU A 183 21.08 29.99 0.19
C LEU A 183 20.08 30.89 0.92
N GLU A 184 20.56 31.77 1.81
CA GLU A 184 19.75 32.79 2.47
C GLU A 184 19.10 33.75 1.46
N LYS A 185 19.88 34.25 0.48
CA LYS A 185 19.35 35.12 -0.59
C LYS A 185 18.26 34.44 -1.42
N MET A 186 18.38 33.14 -1.71
CA MET A 186 17.34 32.39 -2.43
C MET A 186 16.07 32.22 -1.60
N MET A 187 16.19 31.87 -0.31
CA MET A 187 15.04 31.71 0.59
C MET A 187 14.29 33.02 0.84
N GLN A 188 15.02 34.13 0.90
CA GLN A 188 14.45 35.45 1.12
C GLN A 188 13.68 35.92 -0.12
N LYS A 189 14.22 35.65 -1.32
CA LYS A 189 13.54 35.94 -2.59
C LYS A 189 12.22 35.18 -2.74
N GLN A 190 12.19 33.89 -2.41
CA GLN A 190 10.96 33.09 -2.44
C GLN A 190 9.87 33.60 -1.47
N LYS A 191 10.26 34.08 -0.28
CA LYS A 191 9.32 34.65 0.70
C LYS A 191 8.75 36.01 0.30
N ASP A 192 9.48 36.77 -0.51
CA ASP A 192 9.01 38.05 -1.04
C ASP A 192 8.08 37.81 -2.24
N ASP A 193 8.40 36.84 -3.10
CA ASP A 193 7.53 36.42 -4.22
C ASP A 193 6.18 35.84 -3.72
N GLU A 194 6.15 35.09 -2.61
CA GLU A 194 4.91 34.57 -1.99
C GLU A 194 4.05 35.64 -1.28
N LYS A 195 4.58 36.85 -1.06
CA LYS A 195 3.83 37.97 -0.44
C LYS A 195 3.26 38.95 -1.45
N GLU A 196 3.69 38.86 -2.71
CA GLU A 196 3.22 39.72 -3.80
C GLU A 196 2.11 39.07 -4.67
N GLU A 197 1.73 37.81 -4.38
CA GLU A 197 0.49 37.14 -4.85
C GLU A 197 -0.63 37.19 -3.78
#